data_AF-A0A6C0BIH6-F1
#
_entry.id   AF-A0A6C0BIH6-F1
#
_cell.length_a   1.000
_cell.length_b   1.000
_cell.length_c   1.000
_cell.angle_alpha   90.00
_cell.angle_beta   90.00
_cell.angle_gamma   90.00
#
_symmetry.space_group_name_H-M   'P 1'
#
loop_
_entity.id
_entity.type
_entity.pdbx_description
1 polymer ?
#
loop_
_entity_poly.entity_id
_entity_poly.type
_entity_poly.pdbx_seq_one_letter_code
_entity_poly.pdbx_strand_id
1 'polypeptide(L)'
;MDTTELYNYDLATKQGQINEYAYHNKMDTLFFLQIFLISMLILCIFAYLARIDVITYSLLIYVAFILLVIDSLIFVARYTYTRSVRDQNHWYAKKSTVHEDPVTPAAPVPTGPWWSIFGLGDISGVDIGGLCATYSKQ
;
A
#
# COMPACT_ATOMS: atom_id res chain seq x y z
N MET A 1 -10.29 -34.74 4.35
CA MET A 1 -9.60 -33.48 4.01
C MET A 1 -8.19 -33.61 4.52
N ASP A 2 -7.23 -33.55 3.63
CA ASP A 2 -5.82 -33.70 3.96
C ASP A 2 -5.34 -32.44 4.69
N THR A 3 -4.42 -32.59 5.65
CA THR A 3 -3.94 -31.46 6.47
C THR A 3 -3.28 -30.36 5.63
N THR A 4 -2.76 -30.74 4.46
CA THR A 4 -2.16 -29.88 3.44
C THR A 4 -3.19 -29.00 2.72
N GLU A 5 -4.38 -29.52 2.42
CA GLU A 5 -5.46 -28.75 1.76
C GLU A 5 -6.00 -27.65 2.69
N LEU A 6 -6.19 -27.97 3.97
CA LEU A 6 -6.62 -27.01 4.98
C LEU A 6 -5.58 -25.89 5.17
N TYR A 7 -4.30 -26.25 5.15
CA TYR A 7 -3.20 -25.30 5.26
C TYR A 7 -3.13 -24.35 4.05
N ASN A 8 -3.23 -24.89 2.84
CA ASN A 8 -3.22 -24.09 1.62
C ASN A 8 -4.43 -23.13 1.54
N TYR A 9 -5.59 -23.56 2.01
CA TYR A 9 -6.79 -22.73 2.09
C TYR A 9 -6.64 -21.57 3.11
N ASP A 10 -6.04 -21.83 4.28
CA ASP A 10 -5.76 -20.80 5.30
C ASP A 10 -4.74 -19.77 4.79
N LEU A 11 -3.71 -20.22 4.05
CA LEU A 11 -2.74 -19.33 3.40
C LEU A 11 -3.39 -18.46 2.32
N ALA A 12 -4.20 -19.06 1.43
CA ALA A 12 -4.89 -18.32 0.36
C ALA A 12 -5.84 -17.25 0.94
N THR A 13 -6.56 -17.59 2.01
CA THR A 13 -7.47 -16.66 2.70
C THR A 13 -6.71 -15.49 3.31
N LYS A 14 -5.59 -15.74 3.99
CA LYS A 14 -4.74 -14.69 4.55
C LYS A 14 -4.14 -13.79 3.47
N GLN A 15 -3.69 -14.37 2.36
CA GLN A 15 -3.15 -13.62 1.24
C GLN A 15 -4.22 -12.68 0.64
N GLY A 16 -5.45 -13.16 0.49
CA GLY A 16 -6.58 -12.36 0.05
C GLY A 16 -6.84 -11.17 0.98
N GLN A 17 -6.87 -11.42 2.29
CA GLN A 17 -7.05 -10.36 3.28
C GLN A 17 -5.90 -9.33 3.20
N ILE A 18 -4.63 -9.76 3.19
CA ILE A 18 -3.47 -8.85 3.07
C ILE A 18 -3.59 -7.97 1.83
N ASN A 19 -4.00 -8.54 0.70
CA ASN A 19 -4.15 -7.80 -0.54
C ASN A 19 -5.27 -6.76 -0.46
N GLU A 20 -6.42 -7.11 0.10
CA GLU A 20 -7.53 -6.18 0.33
C GLU A 20 -7.12 -5.01 1.25
N TYR A 21 -6.41 -5.30 2.34
CA TYR A 21 -5.88 -4.27 3.23
C TYR A 21 -4.85 -3.36 2.53
N ALA A 22 -3.95 -3.92 1.74
CA ALA A 22 -2.96 -3.15 0.99
C ALA A 22 -3.62 -2.23 -0.04
N TYR A 23 -4.66 -2.72 -0.72
CA TYR A 23 -5.44 -1.96 -1.69
C TYR A 23 -6.11 -0.73 -1.04
N HIS A 24 -6.83 -0.93 0.07
CA HIS A 24 -7.50 0.17 0.78
C HIS A 24 -6.52 1.22 1.30
N ASN A 25 -5.40 0.81 1.90
CA ASN A 25 -4.40 1.75 2.39
C ASN A 25 -3.79 2.61 1.26
N LYS A 26 -3.59 2.02 0.07
CA LYS A 26 -3.09 2.74 -1.10
C LYS A 26 -4.10 3.77 -1.60
N MET A 27 -5.39 3.43 -1.67
CA MET A 27 -6.42 4.40 -2.06
C MET A 27 -6.48 5.58 -1.08
N ASP A 28 -6.44 5.31 0.23
CA ASP A 28 -6.43 6.35 1.26
C ASP A 28 -5.18 7.24 1.21
N THR A 29 -4.00 6.67 0.88
CA THR A 29 -2.79 7.49 0.65
C THR A 29 -2.97 8.47 -0.48
N LEU A 30 -3.57 8.01 -1.56
CA LEU A 30 -3.68 8.77 -2.80
C LEU A 30 -4.69 9.91 -2.61
N PHE A 31 -5.81 9.62 -1.97
CA PHE A 31 -6.82 10.62 -1.63
C PHE A 31 -6.28 11.74 -0.72
N PHE A 32 -5.54 11.39 0.34
CA PHE A 32 -4.93 12.39 1.22
C PHE A 32 -3.94 13.29 0.46
N LEU A 33 -3.10 12.70 -0.38
CA LEU A 33 -2.12 13.47 -1.17
C LEU A 33 -2.81 14.40 -2.18
N GLN A 34 -3.92 13.96 -2.77
CA GLN A 34 -4.73 14.80 -3.65
C GLN A 34 -5.31 16.02 -2.92
N ILE A 35 -5.91 15.83 -1.75
CA ILE A 35 -6.45 16.95 -0.95
C ILE A 35 -5.35 17.93 -0.57
N PHE A 36 -4.22 17.41 -0.09
CA PHE A 36 -3.06 18.23 0.29
C PHE A 36 -2.48 19.02 -0.90
N LEU A 37 -2.48 18.43 -2.10
CA LEU A 37 -2.04 19.14 -3.30
C LEU A 37 -3.02 20.25 -3.67
N ILE A 38 -4.33 19.98 -3.60
CA ILE A 38 -5.38 20.98 -3.87
C ILE A 38 -5.28 22.14 -2.87
N SER A 39 -5.09 21.86 -1.58
CA SER A 39 -4.95 22.90 -0.55
C SER A 39 -3.71 23.77 -0.79
N MET A 40 -2.57 23.18 -1.15
CA MET A 40 -1.36 23.90 -1.55
C MET A 40 -1.55 24.75 -2.81
N LEU A 41 -2.31 24.26 -3.79
CA LEU A 41 -2.58 25.00 -5.03
C LEU A 41 -3.45 26.22 -4.76
N ILE A 42 -4.49 26.08 -3.93
CA ILE A 42 -5.32 27.18 -3.46
C ILE A 42 -4.44 28.22 -2.75
N LEU A 43 -3.57 27.79 -1.82
CA LEU A 43 -2.64 28.67 -1.14
C LEU A 43 -1.71 29.42 -2.09
N CYS A 44 -1.22 28.74 -3.13
CA CYS A 44 -0.35 29.36 -4.13
C CYS A 44 -1.08 30.46 -4.92
N ILE A 45 -2.34 30.23 -5.27
CA ILE A 45 -3.20 31.23 -5.92
C ILE A 45 -3.40 32.44 -4.99
N PHE A 46 -3.79 32.22 -3.73
CA PHE A 46 -3.95 33.31 -2.76
C PHE A 46 -2.64 34.05 -2.50
N ALA A 47 -1.51 33.35 -2.44
CA ALA A 47 -0.18 33.96 -2.31
C ALA A 47 0.16 34.85 -3.50
N TYR A 48 -0.18 34.44 -4.71
CA TYR A 48 -0.03 35.28 -5.89
C TYR A 48 -0.95 36.52 -5.85
N LEU A 49 -2.21 36.36 -5.44
CA LEU A 49 -3.14 37.48 -5.28
C LEU A 49 -2.67 38.49 -4.22
N ALA A 50 -2.04 38.02 -3.14
CA ALA A 50 -1.45 38.89 -2.12
C ALA A 50 -0.23 39.65 -2.65
N ARG A 51 0.53 39.07 -3.60
CA ARG A 51 1.68 39.73 -4.21
C ARG A 51 1.33 40.89 -5.14
N ILE A 52 0.14 40.87 -5.73
CA ILE A 52 -0.37 41.95 -6.58
C ILE A 52 -1.20 42.97 -5.79
N ASP A 53 -1.13 42.94 -4.45
CA ASP A 53 -1.85 43.81 -3.52
C ASP A 53 -3.39 43.82 -3.69
N VAL A 54 -3.96 42.78 -4.31
CA VAL A 54 -5.42 42.62 -4.44
C VAL A 54 -6.04 42.18 -3.12
N ILE A 55 -5.30 41.43 -2.30
CA ILE A 55 -5.74 40.98 -0.97
C ILE A 55 -4.72 41.35 0.11
N THR A 56 -5.20 41.63 1.31
CA THR A 56 -4.35 41.89 2.49
C THR A 56 -3.67 40.60 2.96
N TYR A 57 -2.39 40.68 3.35
CA TYR A 57 -1.63 39.57 3.93
C TYR A 57 -2.33 38.88 5.12
N SER A 58 -3.10 39.63 5.92
CA SER A 58 -3.90 39.08 7.02
C SER A 58 -4.93 38.06 6.54
N LEU A 59 -5.57 38.31 5.40
CA LEU A 59 -6.57 37.39 4.83
C LEU A 59 -5.91 36.08 4.39
N LEU A 60 -4.73 36.16 3.76
CA LEU A 60 -3.96 34.98 3.37
C LEU A 60 -3.63 34.11 4.60
N ILE A 61 -3.20 34.71 5.71
CA ILE A 61 -2.89 33.98 6.94
C ILE A 61 -4.14 33.25 7.47
N TYR A 62 -5.30 33.91 7.48
CA TYR A 62 -6.55 33.26 7.92
C TYR A 62 -6.95 32.09 7.03
N VAL A 63 -6.89 32.25 5.70
CA VAL A 63 -7.21 31.18 4.74
C VAL A 63 -6.22 30.02 4.89
N ALA A 64 -4.93 30.33 5.02
CA ALA A 64 -3.89 29.33 5.23
C ALA A 64 -4.09 28.52 6.52
N PHE A 65 -4.43 29.22 7.60
CA PHE A 65 -4.70 28.57 8.87
C PHE A 65 -5.90 27.62 8.78
N ILE A 66 -7.00 28.04 8.16
CA ILE A 66 -8.20 27.20 7.99
C ILE A 66 -7.88 25.95 7.16
N LEU A 67 -7.17 26.10 6.04
CA LEU A 67 -6.78 24.97 5.19
C LEU A 67 -5.87 23.99 5.94
N LEU A 68 -4.89 24.50 6.68
CA LEU A 68 -3.98 23.68 7.49
C LEU A 68 -4.74 22.90 8.57
N VAL A 69 -5.72 23.53 9.22
CA VAL A 69 -6.58 22.86 10.22
C VAL A 69 -7.36 21.72 9.59
N ILE A 70 -7.96 21.92 8.42
CA ILE A 70 -8.70 20.87 7.69
C ILE A 70 -7.78 19.71 7.33
N ASP A 71 -6.63 20.00 6.72
CA ASP A 71 -5.65 18.97 6.33
C ASP A 71 -5.14 18.19 7.55
N SER A 72 -4.92 18.88 8.68
CA SER A 72 -4.50 18.26 9.94
C SER A 72 -5.57 17.34 10.52
N LEU A 73 -6.84 17.74 10.48
CA LEU A 73 -7.94 16.88 10.96
C LEU A 73 -8.05 15.59 10.14
N ILE A 74 -7.93 15.70 8.81
CA ILE A 74 -7.93 14.54 7.91
C ILE A 74 -6.72 13.64 8.20
N PHE A 75 -5.54 14.24 8.39
CA PHE A 75 -4.33 13.50 8.74
C PHE A 75 -4.45 12.77 10.08
N VAL A 76 -4.99 13.42 11.11
CA VAL A 76 -5.20 12.81 12.43
C VAL A 76 -6.23 11.69 12.37
N ALA A 77 -7.38 11.90 11.70
CA ALA A 77 -8.38 10.87 11.52
C ALA A 77 -7.77 9.63 10.86
N ARG A 78 -6.96 9.84 9.83
CA ARG A 78 -6.23 8.77 9.17
C ARG A 78 -5.19 8.10 10.06
N TYR A 79 -4.40 8.87 10.79
CA TYR A 79 -3.41 8.35 11.73
C TYR A 79 -4.07 7.46 12.80
N THR A 80 -5.22 7.89 13.33
CA THR A 80 -5.99 7.11 14.30
C THR A 80 -6.57 5.84 13.70
N TYR A 81 -7.05 5.88 12.44
CA TYR A 81 -7.51 4.70 11.71
C TYR A 81 -6.38 3.70 11.51
N THR A 82 -5.23 4.14 10.99
CA THR A 82 -4.05 3.29 10.82
C THR A 82 -3.60 2.70 12.15
N ARG A 83 -3.56 3.47 13.23
CA ARG A 83 -3.13 2.96 14.55
C ARG A 83 -4.11 1.92 15.11
N SER A 84 -5.42 2.17 15.02
CA SER A 84 -6.43 1.32 15.66
C SER A 84 -6.65 0.01 14.89
N VAL A 85 -6.64 0.06 13.55
CA VAL A 85 -6.90 -1.11 12.70
C VAL A 85 -5.65 -1.96 12.47
N ARG A 86 -4.46 -1.34 12.35
CA ARG A 86 -3.20 -2.05 12.08
C ARG A 86 -2.70 -2.88 13.27
N ASP A 87 -2.96 -2.42 14.50
CA ASP A 87 -2.50 -3.09 15.72
C ASP A 87 -3.49 -4.18 16.18
N GLN A 88 -4.79 -4.01 15.93
CA GLN A 88 -5.83 -4.99 16.29
C GLN A 88 -5.84 -6.23 15.40
N ASN A 89 -5.47 -6.12 14.12
CA ASN A 89 -5.19 -7.29 13.30
C ASN A 89 -3.78 -7.77 13.61
N HIS A 90 -3.66 -8.66 14.59
CA HIS A 90 -2.41 -9.25 15.03
C HIS A 90 -1.85 -10.22 13.98
N TRP A 91 -1.42 -9.71 12.83
CA TRP A 91 -0.75 -10.47 11.75
C TRP A 91 0.45 -11.28 12.29
N TYR A 92 0.99 -10.90 13.45
CA TYR A 92 2.10 -11.55 14.14
C TYR A 92 1.70 -12.42 15.35
N ALA A 93 0.45 -12.41 15.85
CA ALA A 93 0.11 -13.14 17.09
C ALA A 93 -0.15 -14.65 16.90
N LYS A 94 -0.13 -15.16 15.67
CA LYS A 94 0.14 -16.58 15.47
C LYS A 94 1.65 -16.75 15.33
N LYS A 95 2.34 -16.81 16.48
CA LYS A 95 3.66 -17.43 16.56
C LYS A 95 3.58 -18.75 15.81
N SER A 96 4.42 -18.93 14.80
CA SER A 96 4.71 -20.21 14.19
C SER A 96 5.12 -21.18 15.29
N THR A 97 4.17 -21.97 15.80
CA THR A 97 4.47 -23.18 16.58
C THR A 97 4.74 -24.37 15.66
N VAL A 98 4.69 -24.16 14.34
CA VAL A 98 5.21 -25.11 13.36
C VAL A 98 6.72 -24.96 13.39
N HIS A 99 7.40 -25.96 13.95
CA HIS A 99 8.83 -26.14 13.78
C HIS A 99 9.06 -26.31 12.27
N GLU A 100 9.57 -25.29 11.61
CA GLU A 100 10.13 -25.44 10.27
C GLU A 100 11.35 -26.35 10.43
N ASP A 101 11.22 -27.61 10.01
CA ASP A 101 12.39 -28.40 9.70
C ASP A 101 13.18 -27.65 8.61
N PRO A 102 14.51 -27.54 8.71
CA PRO A 102 15.30 -26.78 7.76
C PRO A 102 15.04 -27.34 6.35
N VAL A 103 14.42 -26.53 5.50
CA VAL A 103 14.28 -26.84 4.08
C VAL A 103 15.69 -26.93 3.52
N THR A 104 16.18 -28.14 3.27
CA THR A 104 17.36 -28.36 2.43
C THR A 104 17.07 -27.68 1.09
N PRO A 105 17.86 -26.66 0.69
CA PRO A 105 17.58 -25.90 -0.52
C PRO A 105 17.60 -26.85 -1.71
N ALA A 106 16.44 -27.00 -2.35
CA ALA A 106 16.34 -27.72 -3.62
C ALA A 106 17.01 -26.85 -4.70
N ALA A 107 18.22 -27.27 -5.07
CA ALA A 107 19.05 -26.75 -6.17
C ALA A 107 19.59 -25.32 -6.02
N PRO A 108 20.80 -25.05 -6.56
CA PRO A 108 21.42 -23.72 -6.52
C PRO A 108 20.60 -22.71 -7.35
N VAL A 109 20.28 -21.58 -6.74
CA VAL A 109 19.65 -20.43 -7.41
C VAL A 109 20.62 -19.89 -8.48
N PRO A 110 20.21 -19.71 -9.74
CA PRO A 110 21.09 -19.20 -10.78
C PRO A 110 21.51 -17.76 -10.48
N THR A 111 22.82 -17.51 -10.38
CA THR A 111 23.46 -16.23 -10.04
C THR A 111 23.45 -15.22 -11.20
N GLY A 112 22.35 -15.16 -11.97
CA GLY A 112 22.18 -14.22 -13.07
C GLY A 112 21.85 -12.80 -12.58
N PRO A 113 22.09 -11.76 -13.41
CA PRO A 113 21.76 -10.39 -13.05
C PRO A 113 20.25 -10.22 -12.84
N TRP A 114 19.86 -9.35 -11.91
CA TRP A 114 18.49 -9.25 -11.36
C TRP A 114 17.36 -9.07 -12.39
N TRP A 115 17.66 -8.58 -13.60
CA TRP A 115 16.69 -8.40 -14.67
C TRP A 115 16.32 -9.68 -15.44
N SER A 116 17.15 -10.75 -15.37
CA SER A 116 16.83 -12.03 -16.04
C SER A 116 15.77 -12.86 -15.32
N ILE A 117 15.54 -12.58 -14.03
CA ILE A 117 14.52 -13.21 -13.18
C ILE A 117 13.10 -12.72 -13.56
N PHE A 118 13.00 -11.56 -14.20
CA PHE A 118 11.75 -11.02 -14.71
C PHE A 118 11.47 -11.40 -16.17
N GLY A 119 12.28 -12.28 -16.78
CA GLY A 119 11.97 -12.89 -18.08
C GLY A 119 11.68 -11.91 -19.22
N LEU A 120 12.23 -10.68 -19.18
CA LEU A 120 12.08 -9.71 -20.26
C LEU A 120 13.01 -10.08 -21.43
N GLY A 121 12.67 -11.16 -22.13
CA GLY A 121 12.74 -11.17 -23.58
C GLY A 121 11.48 -10.51 -24.14
N ASP A 122 11.61 -9.85 -25.29
CA ASP A 122 10.63 -8.93 -25.92
C ASP A 122 9.16 -9.09 -25.51
N ILE A 123 8.58 -7.98 -25.07
CA ILE A 123 7.31 -7.82 -24.33
C ILE A 123 6.07 -7.95 -25.24
N SER A 124 6.09 -8.85 -26.22
CA SER A 124 5.07 -8.87 -27.29
C SER A 124 3.89 -9.83 -27.06
N GLY A 125 3.81 -10.56 -25.95
CA GLY A 125 2.65 -11.45 -25.75
C GLY A 125 2.57 -12.30 -24.48
N VAL A 126 2.83 -11.74 -23.29
CA VAL A 126 2.74 -12.51 -22.03
C VAL A 126 1.35 -12.37 -21.37
N ASP A 127 0.64 -13.49 -21.36
CA ASP A 127 -0.66 -13.72 -20.73
C ASP A 127 -0.47 -13.97 -19.20
N ILE A 128 -1.06 -13.10 -18.37
CA ILE A 128 -0.86 -13.05 -16.90
C ILE A 128 -1.71 -14.14 -16.17
N GLY A 129 -2.39 -15.02 -16.90
CA GLY A 129 -3.23 -16.09 -16.34
C GLY A 129 -2.51 -17.36 -15.86
N GLY A 130 -1.20 -17.53 -16.12
CA GLY A 130 -0.51 -18.82 -15.98
C GLY A 130 0.02 -19.20 -14.58
N LEU A 131 0.07 -18.28 -13.61
CA LEU A 131 0.79 -18.50 -12.34
C LEU A 131 0.02 -19.28 -11.25
N CYS A 132 -1.21 -19.72 -11.51
CA CYS A 132 -1.98 -20.58 -10.60
C CYS A 132 -2.10 -22.05 -11.06
N ALA A 133 -1.57 -22.41 -12.24
CA ALA A 133 -1.80 -23.73 -12.84
C ALA A 133 -0.52 -24.57 -12.92
N THR A 134 0.13 -24.86 -11.79
CA THR A 134 1.08 -25.99 -11.74
C THR A 134 1.11 -26.66 -10.37
N TYR A 135 -0.05 -27.11 -9.90
CA TYR A 135 -0.14 -28.23 -8.96
C TYR A 135 -1.18 -29.22 -9.48
N SER A 136 -0.83 -29.91 -10.56
CA SER A 136 -1.36 -31.25 -10.84
C SER A 136 -0.29 -32.08 -11.57
N LYS A 137 0.37 -32.96 -10.82
CA LYS A 137 0.94 -34.19 -11.37
C LYS A 137 0.58 -35.33 -10.43
N GLN A 138 -0.45 -36.07 -10.80
CA GLN A 138 -0.28 -37.50 -11.02
C GLN A 138 -0.22 -37.68 -12.54
#